data_AF-A0A959NW98-F1
#
_entry.id   AF-A0A959NW98-F1
#
_cell.length_a   1.000
_cell.length_b   1.000
_cell.length_c   1.000
_cell.angle_alpha   90.00
_cell.angle_beta   90.00
_cell.angle_gamma   90.00
#
_symmetry.space_group_name_H-M   'P 1'
#
loop_
_entity.id
_entity.type
_entity.pdbx_description
1 polymer ?
#
loop_
_entity_poly.entity_id
_entity_poly.type
_entity_poly.pdbx_seq_one_letter_code
_entity_poly.pdbx_strand_id
1 'polypeptide(L)' 'MATPLVVIVGRPNVGKSTLFNRLTKSKLSIVDDQSGVTRDRINGEVEWNGKIFRLMDTGGYVKL' A
#
# COMPACT_ATOMS: atom_id res chain seq x y z
N MET A 1 -11.95 -19.88 -0.59
CA MET A 1 -11.96 -18.80 -1.61
C MET A 1 -10.64 -18.06 -1.51
N ALA A 2 -10.10 -17.55 -2.61
CA ALA A 2 -8.87 -16.75 -2.56
C ALA A 2 -9.15 -15.39 -1.90
N THR A 3 -8.25 -14.95 -1.01
CA THR A 3 -8.34 -13.61 -0.39
C THR A 3 -8.18 -12.53 -1.48
N PRO A 4 -9.10 -11.57 -1.60
CA PRO A 4 -9.00 -10.51 -2.60
C PRO A 4 -7.71 -9.70 -2.46
N LEU A 5 -7.15 -9.28 -3.59
CA LEU A 5 -6.01 -8.35 -3.64
C LEU A 5 -6.50 -6.99 -4.16
N VAL A 6 -6.22 -5.93 -3.40
CA VAL A 6 -6.48 -4.53 -3.76
C VAL A 6 -5.13 -3.84 -3.96
N VAL A 7 -4.98 -3.13 -5.08
CA VAL A 7 -3.73 -2.45 -5.44
C VAL A 7 -3.96 -0.94 -5.47
N ILE A 8 -3.14 -0.18 -4.75
CA ILE A 8 -3.16 1.28 -4.79
C ILE A 8 -2.29 1.75 -5.96
N VAL A 9 -2.87 2.54 -6.87
CA VAL A 9 -2.18 3.11 -8.02
C VAL A 9 -2.35 4.61 -8.06
N GLY A 10 -1.36 5.32 -8.60
CA GLY A 10 -1.41 6.76 -8.74
C GLY A 10 -0.04 7.36 -9.03
N ARG A 11 -0.03 8.66 -9.34
CA ARG A 11 1.18 9.44 -9.57
C ARG A 11 2.14 9.37 -8.36
N PRO A 12 3.44 9.68 -8.54
CA PRO A 12 4.34 9.90 -7.41
C PRO A 12 3.76 10.93 -6.41
N ASN A 13 4.04 10.74 -5.12
CA ASN A 13 3.73 11.70 -4.04
C ASN A 13 2.25 12.05 -3.79
N VAL A 14 1.28 11.29 -4.34
CA VAL A 14 -0.17 11.51 -4.08
C VAL A 14 -0.69 10.90 -2.77
N GLY A 15 0.20 10.44 -1.87
CA GLY A 15 -0.18 9.88 -0.56
C GLY A 15 -0.58 8.39 -0.57
N LYS A 16 -0.18 7.61 -1.58
CA LYS A 16 -0.46 6.16 -1.68
C LYS A 16 0.01 5.39 -0.44
N SER A 17 1.27 5.60 -0.03
CA SER A 17 1.87 4.97 1.14
C SER A 17 1.22 5.43 2.45
N THR A 18 0.78 6.68 2.53
CA THR A 18 0.00 7.19 3.68
C THR A 18 -1.34 6.46 3.81
N LEU A 19 -2.05 6.24 2.69
CA LEU A 19 -3.29 5.48 2.67
C LEU A 19 -3.05 4.01 3.04
N PHE A 20 -2.01 3.38 2.47
CA PHE A 20 -1.62 2.02 2.80
C PHE A 20 -1.42 1.85 4.32
N ASN A 21 -0.54 2.67 4.92
CA ASN A 21 -0.23 2.61 6.35
C ASN A 21 -1.45 2.83 7.24
N ARG A 22 -2.37 3.72 6.83
CA ARG A 22 -3.62 3.96 7.55
C ARG A 22 -4.53 2.73 7.54
N LEU A 23 -4.63 2.04 6.41
CA LEU A 23 -5.54 0.92 6.20
C LEU A 23 -5.03 -0.37 6.86
N THR A 24 -3.74 -0.63 6.78
CA THR A 24 -3.13 -1.85 7.36
C THR A 24 -2.96 -1.77 8.87
N LYS A 25 -3.12 -0.58 9.48
CA LYS A 25 -2.96 -0.31 10.92
C LYS A 25 -1.66 -0.90 11.51
N SER A 26 -0.63 -1.07 10.68
CA SER A 26 0.58 -1.76 11.08
C SER A 26 1.38 -0.89 12.05
N LYS A 27 1.45 -1.31 13.32
CA LYS A 27 2.53 -0.91 14.24
C LYS A 27 3.93 -1.29 13.71
N LEU A 28 3.99 -2.14 12.68
CA LEU A 28 5.19 -2.34 11.88
C LEU A 28 5.39 -1.10 11.00
N SER A 29 6.20 -0.22 11.54
CA SER A 29 7.05 0.73 10.84
C SER A 29 7.51 0.17 9.48
N ILE A 30 6.74 0.46 8.44
CA ILE A 30 7.29 0.67 7.12
C ILE A 30 7.67 2.14 7.10
N VAL A 31 8.67 2.47 7.90
CA VAL A 31 9.41 3.72 7.76
C VAL A 31 10.67 3.30 7.03
N ASP A 32 10.56 3.18 5.72
CA ASP A 32 11.70 3.51 4.88
C ASP A 32 11.36 4.87 4.27
N ASP A 33 11.96 5.91 4.84
CA ASP A 33 11.68 7.33 4.61
C ASP A 33 12.20 7.80 3.22
N GLN A 34 12.48 6.87 2.31
CA GLN A 34 12.94 7.19 0.96
C GLN A 34 11.77 7.35 0.00
N SER A 35 11.29 8.60 -0.07
CA SER A 35 10.46 9.08 -1.17
C SER A 35 11.14 8.79 -2.51
N GLY A 36 10.60 7.83 -3.27
CA GLY A 36 10.99 7.61 -4.66
C GLY A 36 11.33 6.17 -5.06
N VAL A 37 11.53 5.23 -4.14
CA VAL A 37 11.91 3.85 -4.54
C VAL A 37 11.33 2.79 -3.61
N THR A 38 10.05 2.43 -3.77
CA THR A 38 9.54 1.20 -3.14
C THR A 38 10.00 0.01 -3.99
N ARG A 39 11.25 -0.42 -3.78
CA ARG A 39 11.88 -1.51 -4.54
C ARG A 39 11.30 -2.88 -4.16
N ASP A 40 10.69 -2.99 -2.98
CA ASP A 40 10.04 -4.20 -2.50
C ASP A 40 8.53 -4.01 -2.34
N ARG A 41 7.74 -4.93 -2.94
CA ARG A 41 6.27 -4.89 -2.92
C ARG A 41 5.76 -5.12 -1.51
N ILE A 42 5.32 -4.04 -0.85
CA ILE A 42 4.80 -4.13 0.51
C ILE A 42 3.32 -4.52 0.44
N ASN A 43 3.01 -5.64 1.09
CA ASN A 43 1.66 -6.17 1.21
C ASN A 43 1.23 -6.15 2.67
N GLY A 44 0.00 -5.73 2.94
CA GLY A 44 -0.61 -5.78 4.26
C GLY A 44 -2.00 -6.41 4.20
N GLU A 45 -2.43 -7.00 5.31
CA GLU A 45 -3.82 -7.43 5.48
C GLU A 45 -4.65 -6.27 6.03
N VAL A 46 -5.88 -6.13 5.54
CA VAL A 46 -6.82 -5.09 5.95
C VAL A 46 -8.16 -5.73 6.26
N GLU A 47 -8.71 -5.37 7.41
CA GLU A 47 -10.12 -5.55 7.72
C GLU A 47 -10.82 -4.19 7.64
N TRP A 48 -11.79 -4.06 6.73
CA TRP A 48 -12.59 -2.85 6.58
C TRP A 48 -14.04 -3.22 6.33
N ASN A 49 -14.96 -2.70 7.15
CA ASN A 49 -16.41 -2.98 7.08
C ASN A 49 -16.71 -4.49 7.00
N GLY A 50 -16.04 -5.30 7.82
CA GLY A 50 -16.22 -6.76 7.87
C GLY A 50 -15.67 -7.52 6.65
N LYS A 51 -14.90 -6.87 5.77
CA LYS A 51 -14.25 -7.50 4.63
C LYS A 51 -12.74 -7.58 4.86
N ILE A 52 -12.20 -8.79 4.68
CA ILE A 52 -10.76 -9.07 4.74
C ILE A 52 -10.20 -9.09 3.33
N PHE A 53 -9.13 -8.34 3.09
CA PHE A 53 -8.41 -8.34 1.83
C PHE A 53 -6.93 -8.03 2.03
N ARG A 54 -6.11 -8.39 1.04
CA ARG A 54 -4.71 -7.97 0.95
C ARG A 54 -4.65 -6.64 0.23
N LEU A 55 -3.88 -5.70 0.74
CA LEU A 55 -3.61 -4.41 0.14
C LEU A 55 -2.14 -4.36 -0.30
N MET A 56 -1.88 -3.76 -1.46
CA MET A 56 -0.52 -3.55 -1.99
C MET A 56 -0.34 -2.07 -2.34
N ASP A 57 0.75 -1.47 -1.87
CA ASP A 57 1.22 -0.17 -2.34
C ASP A 57 2.16 -0.35 -3.55
N THR A 58 2.05 0.55 -4.53
CA THR A 58 2.90 0.54 -5.71
C THR A 58 3.74 1.81 -5.76
N GLY A 59 4.96 1.71 -6.31
CA GLY A 59 5.73 2.89 -6.69
C GLY A 59 4.91 3.82 -7.59
N GLY A 60 5.19 5.13 -7.55
CA GLY A 60 4.46 6.09 -8.37
C GLY A 60 4.53 5.71 -9.84
N TYR A 61 3.39 5.49 -10.49
CA TYR A 61 3.34 5.31 -11.94
C TYR A 61 3.70 6.64 -12.59
N VAL A 62 4.87 6.70 -13.22
CA VAL A 62 5.26 7.79 -14.11
C VAL A 62 5.06 7.29 -15.53
N LYS A 63 4.11 7.89 -16.25
CA LYS A 63 4.04 7.70 -17.70
C LYS A 63 5.24 8.47 -18.27
N LEU A 64 6.17 7.77 -18.92
CA LEU A 64 7.20 8.40 -19.75
C LEU A 64 6.54 9.27 -20.82
#